data_AF-A0A1H4DF36-F1
#
_entry.id   AF-A0A1H4DF36-F1
#
_cell.length_a   1.000
_cell.length_b   1.000
_cell.length_c   1.000
_cell.angle_alpha   90.00
_cell.angle_beta   90.00
_cell.angle_gamma   90.00
#
_symmetry.space_group_name_H-M   'P 1'
#
loop_
_entity.id
_entity.type
_entity.pdbx_description
1 polymer ?
#
loop_
_entity_poly.entity_id
_entity_poly.type
_entity_poly.pdbx_seq_one_letter_code
_entity_poly.pdbx_strand_id
1 'polypeptide(L)' 'MSISSSNSDYFELLSGHLKAMYCIDFDDTGYTKEEWLAQFGELELDDAIEEYAQKYALIPLNEVTTVSSCEFNLQSV' A
#
# COMPACT_ATOMS: atom_id res chain seq x y z
N MET A 1 7.82 -8.81 -23.03
CA MET A 1 8.48 -7.56 -22.61
C MET A 1 9.20 -7.88 -21.31
N SER A 2 10.52 -7.71 -21.28
CA SER A 2 11.35 -8.12 -20.16
C SER A 2 11.21 -7.14 -19.00
N ILE A 3 10.45 -7.52 -17.98
CA ILE A 3 10.40 -6.84 -16.69
C ILE A 3 11.71 -7.17 -15.97
N SER A 4 12.80 -6.55 -16.40
CA SER A 4 14.14 -6.85 -15.90
C SER A 4 14.80 -5.53 -15.56
N SER A 5 14.76 -5.17 -14.27
CA SER A 5 15.59 -4.19 -13.54
C SER A 5 14.84 -3.07 -12.78
N SER A 6 13.52 -2.92 -12.91
CA SER A 6 12.78 -1.79 -12.28
C SER A 6 11.86 -2.16 -11.11
N ASN A 7 11.89 -3.41 -10.63
CA ASN A 7 11.01 -3.83 -9.53
C ASN A 7 11.31 -3.13 -8.20
N SER A 8 12.58 -2.81 -7.90
CA SER A 8 12.91 -2.14 -6.64
C SER A 8 12.25 -0.77 -6.54
N ASP A 9 12.37 0.05 -7.59
CA ASP A 9 11.72 1.37 -7.65
C ASP A 9 10.20 1.28 -7.55
N TYR A 10 9.57 0.26 -8.17
CA TYR A 10 8.12 0.05 -8.08
C TYR A 10 7.66 -0.19 -6.64
N PHE A 11 8.31 -1.10 -5.90
CA PHE A 11 7.91 -1.40 -4.51
C PHE A 11 8.27 -0.29 -3.54
N GLU A 12 9.32 0.49 -3.81
CA GLU A 12 9.64 1.69 -3.05
C GLU A 12 8.56 2.76 -3.23
N LEU A 13 8.12 3.01 -4.47
CA LEU A 13 7.00 3.91 -4.77
C LEU A 13 5.68 3.40 -4.16
N LEU A 14 5.41 2.09 -4.27
CA LEU A 14 4.21 1.45 -3.75
C LEU A 14 4.12 1.63 -2.24
N SER A 15 5.22 1.33 -1.53
CA SER A 15 5.30 1.50 -0.08
C SER A 15 5.16 2.98 0.29
N GLY A 16 5.75 3.89 -0.49
CA GLY A 16 5.59 5.33 -0.31
C GLY A 16 4.14 5.80 -0.45
N HIS A 17 3.43 5.35 -1.48
CA HIS A 17 2.02 5.68 -1.71
C HIS A 17 1.10 5.05 -0.65
N LEU A 18 1.27 3.77 -0.33
CA LEU A 18 0.50 3.09 0.73
C LEU A 18 0.66 3.79 2.07
N LYS A 19 1.88 4.20 2.41
CA LYS A 19 2.16 4.93 3.65
C LYS A 19 1.58 6.35 3.62
N ALA A 20 1.67 7.04 2.49
CA ALA A 20 1.15 8.40 2.33
C ALA A 20 -0.38 8.47 2.30
N MET A 21 -1.05 7.46 1.73
CA MET A 21 -2.51 7.44 1.59
C MET A 21 -3.22 6.68 2.71
N TYR A 22 -2.67 5.57 3.19
CA TYR A 22 -3.35 4.66 4.14
C TYR A 22 -2.53 4.42 5.42
N CYS A 23 -1.32 4.95 5.50
CA CYS A 23 -0.40 4.73 6.62
C CYS A 23 -0.03 3.27 6.90
N ILE A 24 -0.03 2.46 5.86
CA ILE A 24 0.44 1.08 5.91
C ILE A 24 1.68 0.93 5.03
N ASP A 25 2.56 0.01 5.41
CA ASP A 25 3.70 -0.38 4.59
C ASP A 25 3.32 -1.62 3.74
N PHE A 26 4.10 -1.92 2.70
CA PHE A 26 3.83 -3.08 1.84
C PHE A 26 3.80 -4.41 2.62
N ASP A 27 4.57 -4.52 3.70
CA ASP A 27 4.61 -5.70 4.57
C ASP A 27 3.25 -5.97 5.26
N ASP A 28 2.52 -4.90 5.62
CA ASP A 28 1.18 -4.97 6.22
C ASP A 28 0.15 -5.57 5.25
N THR A 29 0.44 -5.53 3.94
CA THR A 29 -0.47 -6.10 2.95
C THR A 29 -0.56 -7.62 3.00
N GLY A 30 0.44 -8.28 3.61
CA GLY A 30 0.55 -9.73 3.68
C GLY A 30 0.88 -10.40 2.35
N TYR A 31 1.13 -9.63 1.28
CA TYR A 31 1.51 -10.14 -0.03
C TYR A 31 3.03 -10.14 -0.20
N THR A 32 3.55 -11.18 -0.84
CA THR A 32 4.90 -11.11 -1.40
C THR A 32 4.93 -10.25 -2.66
N LYS A 33 6.11 -9.74 -3.02
CA LYS A 33 6.31 -8.95 -4.25
C LYS A 33 5.81 -9.69 -5.50
N GLU A 34 6.02 -11.00 -5.55
CA GLU A 34 5.61 -11.85 -6.67
C GLU A 34 4.08 -12.00 -6.72
N GLU A 35 3.43 -12.21 -5.57
CA GLU A 35 1.97 -12.30 -5.49
C GLU A 35 1.29 -10.98 -5.81
N TRP A 36 1.84 -9.86 -5.34
CA TRP A 36 1.35 -8.53 -5.68
C TRP A 36 1.41 -8.30 -7.19
N LEU A 37 2.54 -8.61 -7.83
CA LEU A 37 2.66 -8.48 -9.29
C LEU A 37 1.75 -9.46 -10.04
N ALA A 38 1.48 -10.64 -9.49
CA ALA A 38 0.56 -11.60 -10.10
C ALA A 38 -0.91 -11.17 -10.02
N GLN A 39 -1.31 -10.45 -8.96
CA GLN A 39 -2.67 -9.90 -8.79
C GLN A 39 -2.85 -8.55 -9.48
N PHE A 40 -1.86 -7.65 -9.32
CA PHE A 40 -1.98 -6.22 -9.63
C PHE A 40 -0.89 -5.70 -10.57
N GLY A 41 0.08 -6.53 -10.96
CA GLY A 41 1.19 -6.10 -11.83
C GLY A 41 0.77 -5.81 -13.28
N GLU A 42 -0.48 -6.12 -13.64
CA GLU A 42 -1.10 -5.68 -14.89
C GLU A 42 -1.72 -4.28 -14.79
N LEU A 43 -1.92 -3.75 -13.57
CA LEU A 43 -2.46 -2.43 -13.28
C LEU A 43 -1.34 -1.39 -13.06
N GLU A 44 -1.69 -0.12 -13.22
CA GLU A 44 -0.82 0.98 -12.78
C GLU A 44 -0.74 1.01 -11.25
N LEU A 45 0.31 1.65 -10.72
CA LEU A 45 0.59 1.65 -9.27
C LEU A 45 -0.57 2.22 -8.45
N ASP A 46 -1.15 3.35 -8.88
CA ASP A 46 -2.31 3.94 -8.19
C ASP A 46 -3.55 3.05 -8.28
N ASP A 47 -3.86 2.46 -9.45
CA ASP A 47 -4.97 1.52 -9.62
C ASP A 47 -4.79 0.26 -8.74
N ALA A 48 -3.58 -0.29 -8.68
CA ALA A 48 -3.25 -1.45 -7.84
C ALA A 48 -3.50 -1.16 -6.35
N ILE A 49 -3.10 0.03 -5.89
CA ILE A 49 -3.31 0.47 -4.52
C ILE A 49 -4.79 0.72 -4.26
N GLU A 50 -5.52 1.35 -5.18
CA GLU A 50 -6.95 1.63 -5.04
C GLU A 50 -7.77 0.34 -4.99
N GLU A 51 -7.51 -0.62 -5.89
CA GLU A 51 -8.15 -1.95 -5.89
C GLU A 51 -7.87 -2.70 -4.58
N TYR A 52 -6.62 -2.70 -4.12
CA TYR A 52 -6.26 -3.29 -2.82
C TYR A 52 -7.00 -2.59 -1.67
N ALA A 53 -6.99 -1.26 -1.65
CA ALA A 53 -7.68 -0.48 -0.64
C ALA A 53 -9.18 -0.72 -0.63
N GLN A 54 -9.83 -0.76 -1.78
CA GLN A 54 -11.26 -1.07 -1.90
C GLN A 54 -11.58 -2.48 -1.43
N LYS A 55 -10.77 -3.47 -1.83
CA LYS A 55 -10.94 -4.88 -1.45
C LYS A 55 -10.87 -5.09 0.07
N TYR A 56 -9.99 -4.37 0.74
CA TYR A 56 -9.81 -4.45 2.19
C TYR A 56 -10.51 -3.32 2.95
N ALA A 57 -11.31 -2.50 2.26
CA ALA A 57 -11.97 -1.32 2.81
C ALA A 57 -11.03 -0.42 3.63
N LEU A 58 -9.81 -0.22 3.14
CA LEU A 58 -8.83 0.69 3.74
C LEU A 58 -9.36 2.11 3.71
N ILE A 59 -9.22 2.80 4.83
CA ILE A 59 -9.68 4.18 4.97
C ILE A 59 -8.51 5.08 4.60
N PRO A 60 -8.62 5.91 3.55
CA PRO A 60 -7.57 6.85 3.21
C PRO A 60 -7.46 7.91 4.31
N LEU A 61 -6.24 8.29 4.65
CA LEU A 61 -5.92 9.32 5.65
C LEU A 61 -6.64 10.64 5.37
N ASN A 62 -6.91 10.94 4.10
CA ASN A 62 -7.63 12.15 3.71
C ASN A 62 -9.13 12.12 4.08
N GLU A 63 -9.76 10.94 4.21
CA GLU A 63 -11.13 10.82 4.73
C GLU A 63 -11.19 10.79 6.27
N VAL A 64 -10.07 10.52 6.94
CA VAL A 64 -9.95 10.55 8.40
C VAL A 64 -9.82 12.00 8.90
N THR A 65 -10.86 12.82 8.72
CA THR A 65 -10.90 14.21 9.24
C THR A 65 -11.25 14.27 10.73
N THR A 66 -11.33 13.17 11.47
CA THR A 66 -11.81 13.22 12.87
C THR A 66 -11.05 12.46 13.95
N VAL A 67 -10.18 11.47 13.70
CA VAL A 67 -9.34 10.91 14.77
C VAL A 67 -8.15 10.14 14.24
N SER A 68 -6.98 10.37 14.84
CA SER A 68 -5.78 9.56 14.72
C SER A 68 -4.99 9.72 13.42
N SER A 69 -4.17 10.77 13.42
CA SER A 69 -2.81 10.70 12.89
C SER A 69 -2.19 9.34 13.23
N CYS A 70 -1.43 8.75 12.31
CA CYS A 70 -0.87 7.40 12.41
C CYS A 70 0.12 7.16 13.57
N GLU A 71 0.19 8.07 14.52
CA GLU A 71 0.86 7.87 15.79
C GLU A 71 0.00 6.94 16.67
N PHE A 72 0.33 5.66 16.60
CA PHE A 72 0.75 4.94 17.80
C PHE A 72 -0.21 5.07 19.00
N ASN A 73 -1.27 4.26 19.01
CA ASN A 73 -1.85 3.80 20.27
C ASN A 73 -1.25 2.45 20.66
N LEU A 74 0.08 2.40 20.80
CA LEU A 74 0.76 1.37 21.57
C LEU A 74 1.13 1.94 22.95
N GLN A 75 0.15 2.47 23.68
CA GLN A 75 0.30 2.51 25.13
C GLN A 75 -0.01 1.11 25.66
N SER A 76 1.03 0.28 25.68
CA SER A 76 1.16 -0.77 26.69
C SER A 76 1.05 -0.11 28.06
N VAL A 77 -0.02 -0.38 28.81
CA VAL A 77 -0.06 -0.95 30.17
C VAL A 77 -1.50 -1.00 30.69
#